data_AF-A0A7Z8ZWT0-F1
#
_entry.id   AF-A0A7Z8ZWT0-F1
#
_cell.length_a   1.000
_cell.length_b   1.000
_cell.length_c   1.000
_cell.angle_alpha   90.00
_cell.angle_beta   90.00
_cell.angle_gamma   90.00
#
_symmetry.space_group_name_H-M   'P 1'
#
loop_
_entity.id
_entity.type
_entity.pdbx_description
1 polymer ?
#
loop_
_entity_poly.entity_id
_entity_poly.type
_entity_poly.pdbx_seq_one_letter_code
_entity_poly.pdbx_strand_id
1 'polypeptide(L)'
;MKYIGQSKTNNDLVTKQYVDDKIRQRGGGIQNISMDHEGYLTIQLDNGQSFRSDISLKGPKGEPGLNGIDGPRGATGPQGPAASIPDDVIRRGELSAYLLRSEYKAKSSGSGLSYRVVTQSEYDDLYDYNDNELILVTEG
;
A
#
# COMPACT_ATOMS: atom_id res chain seq x y z
N MET A 1 29.68 -0.32 -92.62
CA MET A 1 29.35 -1.42 -91.70
C MET A 1 27.96 -1.18 -91.15
N LYS A 2 27.07 -2.17 -91.25
CA LYS A 2 25.61 -2.03 -91.13
C LYS A 2 25.16 -2.55 -89.75
N TYR A 3 24.71 -1.68 -88.85
CA TYR A 3 24.03 -2.09 -87.63
C TYR A 3 22.52 -2.14 -87.91
N ILE A 4 22.00 -3.35 -88.09
CA ILE A 4 20.56 -3.58 -88.22
C ILE A 4 20.04 -3.86 -86.80
N GLY A 5 19.58 -2.83 -86.12
CA GLY A 5 18.83 -2.98 -84.88
C GLY A 5 17.46 -3.58 -85.22
N GLN A 6 17.17 -4.79 -84.76
CA GLN A 6 15.84 -5.38 -84.92
C GLN A 6 14.83 -4.57 -84.09
N SER A 7 13.86 -3.94 -84.75
CA SER A 7 12.72 -3.31 -84.08
C SER A 7 11.84 -4.41 -83.52
N LYS A 8 11.70 -4.49 -82.19
CA LYS A 8 10.76 -5.41 -81.56
C LYS A 8 9.35 -4.99 -81.92
N THR A 9 8.53 -5.93 -82.40
CA THR A 9 7.13 -5.67 -82.73
C THR A 9 6.31 -5.47 -81.45
N ASN A 10 5.18 -4.76 -81.56
CA ASN A 10 4.30 -4.51 -80.42
C ASN A 10 3.84 -5.81 -79.73
N ASN A 11 3.67 -6.90 -80.48
CA ASN A 11 3.30 -8.20 -79.92
C ASN A 11 4.41 -8.77 -79.02
N ASP A 12 5.68 -8.62 -79.41
CA ASP A 12 6.84 -9.10 -78.64
C ASP A 12 6.99 -8.32 -77.31
N LEU A 13 6.65 -7.03 -77.33
CA LEU A 13 6.63 -6.17 -76.15
C LEU A 13 5.46 -6.50 -75.21
N VAL A 14 4.25 -6.71 -75.75
CA VAL A 14 3.06 -7.07 -74.98
C VAL A 14 3.22 -8.45 -74.33
N THR A 15 3.77 -9.44 -75.05
CA THR A 15 4.04 -10.76 -74.49
C THR A 15 5.09 -10.69 -73.38
N LYS A 16 6.16 -9.90 -73.55
CA LYS A 16 7.16 -9.72 -72.49
C LYS A 16 6.57 -9.04 -71.24
N GLN A 17 5.76 -8.00 -71.44
CA GLN A 17 5.04 -7.34 -70.35
C GLN A 17 4.08 -8.31 -69.63
N TYR A 18 3.31 -9.09 -70.38
CA TYR A 18 2.40 -10.10 -69.83
C TYR A 18 3.14 -11.17 -69.02
N VAL A 19 4.30 -11.61 -69.50
CA VAL A 19 5.15 -12.59 -68.81
C VAL A 19 5.77 -11.98 -67.56
N ASP A 20 6.28 -10.75 -67.63
CA ASP A 20 6.84 -10.03 -66.47
C ASP A 20 5.76 -9.78 -65.39
N ASP A 21 4.53 -9.46 -65.78
CA ASP A 21 3.40 -9.28 -64.86
C ASP A 21 2.91 -10.60 -64.25
N LYS A 22 2.95 -11.71 -65.01
CA LYS A 22 2.67 -13.06 -64.50
C LYS A 22 3.74 -13.56 -63.52
N ILE A 23 5.02 -13.23 -63.75
CA ILE A 23 6.11 -13.62 -62.83
C ILE A 23 5.99 -12.85 -61.51
N ARG A 24 5.55 -11.58 -61.56
CA ARG A 24 5.21 -10.78 -60.37
C ARG A 24 4.03 -11.32 -59.57
N GLN A 25 3.21 -12.20 -60.15
CA GLN A 25 2.07 -12.84 -59.47
C GLN A 25 2.42 -14.20 -58.84
N ARG A 26 3.69 -14.62 -58.83
CA ARG A 26 4.09 -15.75 -57.98
C ARG A 26 3.93 -15.32 -56.52
N GLY A 27 2.93 -15.89 -55.85
CA GLY A 27 2.73 -15.68 -54.41
C GLY A 27 4.01 -16.02 -53.66
N GLY A 28 4.44 -15.13 -52.76
CA GLY A 28 5.60 -15.38 -51.92
C GLY A 28 5.27 -16.40 -50.83
N GLY A 29 6.16 -17.36 -50.60
CA GLY A 29 6.10 -18.23 -49.43
C GLY A 29 6.37 -17.45 -48.14
N ILE A 30 5.94 -17.99 -47.01
CA ILE A 30 6.26 -17.39 -45.70
C ILE A 30 7.73 -17.70 -45.39
N GLN A 31 8.54 -16.66 -45.24
CA GLN A 31 9.93 -16.75 -44.79
C GLN A 31 10.04 -16.75 -43.26
N ASN A 32 9.31 -15.84 -42.60
CA ASN A 32 9.35 -15.70 -41.15
C ASN A 32 8.01 -15.19 -40.60
N ILE A 33 7.67 -15.64 -39.39
CA ILE A 33 6.54 -15.12 -38.61
C ILE A 33 7.09 -14.71 -37.25
N SER A 34 6.88 -13.46 -36.87
CA SER A 34 7.39 -12.91 -35.61
C SER A 34 6.38 -11.95 -34.97
N MET A 35 6.52 -11.71 -33.67
CA MET A 35 5.80 -10.68 -32.95
C MET A 35 6.81 -9.67 -32.41
N ASP A 36 6.53 -8.38 -32.53
CA ASP A 36 7.41 -7.34 -32.00
C ASP A 36 7.16 -7.04 -30.51
N HIS A 37 7.95 -6.13 -29.94
CA HIS A 37 7.82 -5.73 -28.54
C HIS A 37 6.49 -5.01 -28.23
N GLU A 38 5.80 -4.49 -29.23
CA GLU A 38 4.50 -3.81 -29.11
C GLU A 38 3.32 -4.80 -29.22
N GLY A 39 3.59 -6.04 -29.66
CA GLY A 39 2.61 -7.12 -29.77
C GLY A 39 2.00 -7.26 -31.17
N TYR A 40 2.56 -6.61 -32.19
CA TYR A 40 2.07 -6.73 -33.56
C TYR A 40 2.72 -7.92 -34.26
N LEU A 41 1.90 -8.71 -34.95
CA LEU A 41 2.35 -9.84 -35.76
C LEU A 41 2.98 -9.29 -37.05
N THR A 42 4.16 -9.77 -37.39
CA THR A 42 4.86 -9.47 -38.65
C THR A 42 5.14 -10.75 -39.40
N ILE A 43 4.70 -10.82 -40.65
CA ILE A 43 4.94 -11.91 -41.59
C ILE A 43 5.87 -11.39 -42.69
N GLN A 44 7.04 -12.00 -42.83
CA GLN A 44 7.98 -11.73 -43.91
C GLN A 44 7.83 -12.82 -44.96
N LEU A 45 7.70 -12.42 -46.23
CA LEU A 45 7.62 -13.34 -47.36
C LEU A 45 9.00 -13.49 -48.03
N ASP A 46 9.21 -14.63 -48.69
CA ASP A 46 10.44 -14.93 -49.45
C ASP A 46 10.68 -13.98 -50.63
N ASN A 47 9.64 -13.28 -51.09
CA ASN A 47 9.68 -12.28 -52.16
C ASN A 47 10.05 -10.87 -51.66
N GLY A 48 10.37 -10.71 -50.37
CA GLY A 48 10.77 -9.45 -49.75
C GLY A 48 9.61 -8.57 -49.26
N GLN A 49 8.35 -8.98 -49.45
CA GLN A 49 7.21 -8.28 -48.87
C GLN A 49 7.10 -8.56 -47.36
N SER A 50 6.54 -7.61 -46.62
CA SER A 50 6.24 -7.78 -45.19
C SER A 50 4.83 -7.27 -44.88
N PHE A 51 4.08 -8.05 -44.11
CA PHE A 51 2.76 -7.69 -43.63
C PHE A 51 2.81 -7.58 -42.10
N ARG A 52 2.34 -6.46 -41.57
CA ARG A 52 2.15 -6.24 -40.14
C ARG A 52 0.66 -6.27 -39.84
N SER A 53 0.25 -6.89 -38.74
CA SER A 53 -1.14 -6.85 -38.30
C SER A 53 -1.59 -5.42 -37.97
N ASP A 54 -2.86 -5.11 -38.22
CA ASP A 54 -3.43 -3.81 -37.86
C ASP A 54 -3.73 -3.68 -36.36
N ILE A 55 -3.76 -4.81 -35.65
CA ILE A 55 -4.02 -4.89 -34.22
C ILE A 55 -2.82 -5.45 -33.46
N SER A 56 -2.65 -5.01 -32.22
CA SER A 56 -1.76 -5.67 -31.26
C SER A 56 -2.45 -6.91 -30.69
N LEU A 57 -1.72 -8.01 -30.62
CA LEU A 57 -2.12 -9.26 -29.99
C LEU A 57 -1.72 -9.32 -28.51
N LYS A 58 -1.13 -8.24 -27.98
CA LYS A 58 -0.78 -8.15 -26.56
C LYS A 58 -2.05 -8.08 -25.72
N GLY A 59 -2.17 -8.97 -24.75
CA GLY A 59 -3.26 -8.94 -23.78
C GLY A 59 -3.20 -7.69 -22.88
N PRO A 60 -4.30 -7.38 -22.17
CA PRO A 60 -4.28 -6.33 -21.16
C PRO A 60 -3.24 -6.64 -20.08
N LYS A 61 -2.76 -5.60 -19.40
CA LYS A 61 -1.95 -5.79 -18.18
C LYS A 61 -2.79 -6.56 -17.16
N GLY A 62 -2.17 -7.51 -16.46
CA GLY A 62 -2.83 -8.23 -15.37
C GLY A 62 -3.28 -7.27 -14.26
N GLU A 63 -4.32 -7.68 -13.55
CA GLU A 63 -4.79 -6.98 -12.35
C GLU A 63 -3.66 -6.82 -11.32
N PRO A 64 -3.65 -5.73 -10.54
CA PRO A 64 -2.77 -5.62 -9.38
C PRO A 64 -2.95 -6.81 -8.43
N GLY A 65 -1.87 -7.20 -7.75
CA GLY A 65 -1.98 -8.17 -6.66
C GLY A 65 -2.87 -7.67 -5.52
N LEU A 66 -3.43 -8.59 -4.75
CA LEU A 66 -4.19 -8.24 -3.54
C LEU A 66 -3.28 -7.56 -2.51
N ASN A 67 -3.86 -6.67 -1.71
CA ASN A 67 -3.17 -6.11 -0.55
C ASN A 67 -2.77 -7.24 0.42
N GLY A 68 -1.66 -7.03 1.13
CA GLY A 68 -1.27 -7.92 2.21
C GLY A 68 -2.32 -7.96 3.33
N ILE A 69 -2.35 -9.05 4.08
CA ILE A 69 -3.16 -9.14 5.29
C ILE A 69 -2.63 -8.18 6.37
N ASP A 70 -3.53 -7.65 7.19
CA ASP A 70 -3.14 -6.87 8.36
C ASP A 70 -2.21 -7.68 9.27
N GLY A 71 -1.26 -6.98 9.88
CA GLY A 71 -0.36 -7.58 10.86
C GLY A 71 -1.12 -8.12 12.08
N PRO A 72 -0.53 -9.09 12.82
CA PRO A 72 -1.13 -9.58 14.04
C PRO A 72 -1.29 -8.45 15.07
N ARG A 73 -2.33 -8.54 15.90
CA ARG A 73 -2.48 -7.65 17.06
C ARG A 73 -1.23 -7.74 17.95
N GLY A 74 -0.77 -6.60 18.44
CA GLY A 74 0.33 -6.54 19.42
C GLY A 74 0.02 -7.33 20.70
N ALA A 75 1.07 -7.74 21.41
CA ALA A 75 0.93 -8.43 22.69
C ALA A 75 0.22 -7.56 23.73
N THR A 76 -0.53 -8.18 24.64
CA THR A 76 -1.05 -7.50 25.83
C THR A 76 0.12 -6.93 26.64
N GLY A 77 -0.04 -5.70 27.17
CA GLY A 77 0.95 -5.09 28.03
C GLY A 77 1.20 -5.88 29.32
N PRO A 78 2.33 -5.63 30.01
CA PRO A 78 2.62 -6.28 31.29
C PRO A 78 1.57 -5.93 32.34
N GLN A 79 1.33 -6.85 33.28
CA GLN A 79 0.49 -6.58 34.45
C GLN A 79 1.10 -5.43 35.27
N GLY A 80 0.25 -4.53 35.76
CA GLY A 80 0.66 -3.46 36.67
C GLY A 80 1.22 -3.99 38.00
N PRO A 81 2.00 -3.18 38.73
CA PRO A 81 2.54 -3.57 40.03
C PRO A 81 1.41 -3.89 41.03
N ALA A 82 1.65 -4.88 41.89
CA ALA A 82 0.73 -5.20 42.98
C ALA A 82 0.67 -4.03 43.99
N ALA A 83 -0.54 -3.65 44.38
CA ALA A 83 -0.73 -2.72 45.48
C ALA A 83 -0.44 -3.43 46.81
N SER A 84 0.51 -2.91 47.59
CA SER A 84 0.77 -3.35 48.97
C SER A 84 0.46 -2.20 49.93
N ILE A 85 -0.12 -2.53 51.08
CA ILE A 85 -0.38 -1.57 52.16
C ILE A 85 0.87 -1.57 53.07
N PRO A 86 1.50 -0.43 53.38
CA PRO A 86 2.60 -0.35 54.32
C PRO A 86 2.18 -0.84 55.71
N ASP A 87 2.99 -1.68 56.34
CA ASP A 87 2.69 -2.24 57.67
C ASP A 87 2.37 -1.18 58.73
N ASP A 88 3.02 -0.02 58.66
CA ASP A 88 2.82 1.09 59.60
C ASP A 88 1.38 1.62 59.58
N VAL A 89 0.72 1.59 58.43
CA VAL A 89 -0.69 1.98 58.28
C VAL A 89 -1.58 0.98 59.01
N ILE A 90 -1.27 -0.32 58.86
CA ILE A 90 -2.01 -1.40 59.51
C ILE A 90 -1.86 -1.31 61.03
N ARG A 91 -0.65 -1.04 61.53
CA ARG A 91 -0.36 -0.95 62.97
C ARG A 91 -0.97 0.27 63.65
N ARG A 92 -1.09 1.40 62.95
CA ARG A 92 -1.66 2.64 63.50
C ARG A 92 -3.19 2.69 63.44
N GLY A 93 -3.84 1.69 62.85
CA GLY A 93 -5.31 1.68 62.67
C GLY A 93 -5.81 2.61 61.57
N GLU A 94 -4.91 3.18 60.77
CA GLU A 94 -5.17 4.22 59.74
C GLU A 94 -5.66 3.63 58.40
N LEU A 95 -6.20 2.40 58.41
CA LEU A 95 -6.59 1.67 57.21
C LEU A 95 -7.63 2.45 56.39
N SER A 96 -8.58 3.10 57.07
CA SER A 96 -9.64 3.90 56.44
C SER A 96 -9.06 5.08 55.67
N ALA A 97 -8.12 5.82 56.26
CA ALA A 97 -7.46 6.96 55.62
C ALA A 97 -6.57 6.52 54.43
N TYR A 98 -5.89 5.37 54.56
CA TYR A 98 -5.04 4.83 53.48
C TYR A 98 -5.84 4.31 52.29
N LEU A 99 -6.93 3.57 52.53
CA LEU A 99 -7.81 3.06 51.47
C LEU A 99 -8.41 4.24 50.68
N LEU A 100 -8.97 5.23 51.38
CA LEU A 100 -9.49 6.45 50.77
C LEU A 100 -8.41 7.16 49.94
N ARG A 101 -7.23 7.39 50.51
CA ARG A 101 -6.06 7.96 49.83
C ARG A 101 -5.67 7.19 48.56
N SER A 102 -5.66 5.86 48.63
CA SER A 102 -5.23 4.99 47.51
C SER A 102 -6.23 4.98 46.35
N GLU A 103 -7.54 4.93 46.65
CA GLU A 103 -8.60 5.00 45.65
C GLU A 103 -8.61 6.33 44.92
N TYR A 104 -8.39 7.45 45.63
CA TYR A 104 -8.30 8.76 45.02
C TYR A 104 -7.00 8.96 44.23
N LYS A 105 -5.84 8.42 44.67
CA LYS A 105 -4.61 8.41 43.85
C LYS A 105 -4.78 7.66 42.54
N ALA A 106 -5.52 6.55 42.55
CA ALA A 106 -5.82 5.79 41.34
C ALA A 106 -6.67 6.63 40.37
N LYS A 107 -7.62 7.43 40.90
CA LYS A 107 -8.45 8.36 40.11
C LYS A 107 -7.72 9.63 39.68
N SER A 108 -6.73 10.10 40.45
CA SER A 108 -6.00 11.34 40.16
C SER A 108 -4.78 11.18 39.26
N SER A 109 -4.33 9.94 39.04
CA SER A 109 -3.27 9.61 38.11
C SER A 109 -3.73 9.92 36.67
N GLY A 110 -3.58 11.19 36.28
CA GLY A 110 -4.01 11.76 35.01
C GLY A 110 -4.85 13.06 35.09
N SER A 111 -5.35 13.45 36.27
CA SER A 111 -6.26 14.61 36.42
C SER A 111 -5.63 15.89 36.97
N GLY A 112 -4.38 15.84 37.45
CA GLY A 112 -3.67 17.02 37.98
C GLY A 112 -4.13 17.48 39.38
N LEU A 113 -4.99 16.71 40.05
CA LEU A 113 -5.48 17.02 41.40
C LEU A 113 -4.50 16.52 42.48
N SER A 114 -4.05 17.43 43.35
CA SER A 114 -3.34 17.10 44.59
C SER A 114 -4.33 16.85 45.73
N TYR A 115 -3.92 16.16 46.78
CA TYR A 115 -4.81 15.92 47.92
C TYR A 115 -4.06 16.04 49.25
N ARG A 116 -4.76 16.54 50.26
CA ARG A 116 -4.25 16.77 51.62
C ARG A 116 -5.24 16.21 52.64
N VAL A 117 -4.71 15.47 53.61
CA VAL A 117 -5.50 14.87 54.69
C VAL A 117 -5.38 15.79 55.89
N VAL A 118 -6.51 16.19 56.47
CA VAL A 118 -6.58 17.14 57.58
C VAL A 118 -7.61 16.66 58.60
N THR A 119 -7.45 17.02 59.87
CA THR A 119 -8.47 16.76 60.90
C THR A 119 -9.63 17.75 60.78
N GLN A 120 -10.75 17.47 61.45
CA GLN A 120 -11.91 18.38 61.45
C GLN A 120 -11.55 19.79 61.95
N SER A 121 -10.69 19.92 62.97
CA SER A 121 -10.23 21.22 63.45
C SER A 121 -9.32 21.94 62.47
N GLU A 122 -8.48 21.19 61.75
CA GLU A 122 -7.61 21.75 60.70
C GLU A 122 -8.40 22.12 59.44
N TYR A 123 -9.53 21.46 59.17
CA TYR A 123 -10.43 21.81 58.08
C TYR A 123 -11.09 23.17 58.29
N ASP A 124 -11.55 23.45 59.51
CA ASP A 124 -12.24 24.69 59.84
C ASP A 124 -11.31 25.93 59.77
N ASP A 125 -10.00 25.73 59.93
CA ASP A 125 -8.97 26.79 59.87
C ASP A 125 -8.43 27.05 58.44
N LEU A 126 -8.88 26.27 57.43
CA LEU A 126 -8.39 26.36 56.06
C LEU A 126 -9.11 27.40 55.23
N TYR A 127 -8.57 28.62 55.22
CA TYR A 127 -9.15 29.77 54.52
C TYR A 127 -8.65 30.01 53.08
N ASP A 128 -7.68 29.23 52.56
CA ASP A 128 -7.12 29.46 51.23
C ASP A 128 -7.25 28.20 50.36
N TYR A 129 -8.26 28.22 49.49
CA TYR A 129 -8.57 27.13 48.55
C TYR A 129 -7.77 27.31 47.27
N ASN A 130 -6.99 26.29 46.89
CA ASN A 130 -6.60 26.09 45.49
C ASN A 130 -7.62 25.13 44.85
N ASP A 131 -8.23 25.52 43.73
CA ASP A 131 -9.25 24.73 43.00
C ASP A 131 -8.76 23.34 42.53
N ASN A 132 -7.46 23.07 42.66
CA ASN A 132 -6.81 21.82 42.26
C ASN A 132 -6.43 20.91 43.44
N GLU A 133 -6.87 21.22 44.66
CA GLU A 133 -6.56 20.45 45.87
C GLU A 133 -7.81 19.83 46.52
N LEU A 134 -7.88 18.49 46.58
CA LEU A 134 -8.94 17.77 47.25
C LEU A 134 -8.60 17.57 48.73
N ILE A 135 -9.39 18.19 49.62
CA ILE A 135 -9.22 18.03 51.07
C ILE A 135 -10.02 16.82 51.56
N LEU A 136 -9.32 15.89 52.22
CA LEU A 136 -9.91 14.70 52.83
C LEU A 136 -9.92 14.91 54.34
N VAL A 137 -11.10 15.15 54.91
CA VAL A 137 -11.26 15.36 56.34
C VAL A 137 -11.36 14.01 57.04
N THR A 138 -10.50 13.79 58.02
CA THR A 138 -10.60 12.63 58.91
C THR A 138 -11.17 13.06 60.25
N GLU A 139 -12.11 12.26 60.75
CA GLU A 139 -12.57 12.36 62.14
C GLU A 139 -11.42 11.85 63.01
N GLY A 140 -10.82 12.73 63.79
CA GLY A 140 -9.94 12.37 64.90
C GLY A 140 -10.76 12.21 66.17
#